data_AF-A0A0C2FLI4-F1
#
_entry.id   AF-A0A0C2FLI4-F1
#
_cell.length_a   1.000
_cell.length_b   1.000
_cell.length_c   1.000
_cell.angle_alpha   90.00
_cell.angle_beta   90.00
_cell.angle_gamma   90.00
#
_symmetry.space_group_name_H-M   'P 1'
#
loop_
_entity.id
_entity.type
_entity.pdbx_description
1 polymer ?
#
loop_
_entity_poly.entity_id
_entity_poly.type
_entity_poly.pdbx_seq_one_letter_code
_entity_poly.pdbx_strand_id
1 'polypeptide(L)'
;MDESENCQKNWWTNLLYASNLLRIREQCISLSWYLSNDMQINLNEADMNDFMDYIYEASYIRITPYLIGVVVGYFLLRTRNTMIVLKKKVAPVLWVVAFAMAIAVIFIPYNYQRGQYWTEFQCATYYSFGRIGWSLSLAWVVFAINNGYGGG
;
A
#
# COMPACT_ATOMS: atom_id res chain seq x y z
N MET A 1 -22.38 -9.20 -5.83
CA MET A 1 -22.56 -8.08 -6.77
C MET A 1 -21.16 -7.71 -7.19
N ASP A 2 -20.82 -7.98 -8.45
CA ASP A 2 -19.43 -8.01 -8.91
C ASP A 2 -18.93 -6.60 -9.25
N GLU A 3 -17.66 -6.33 -8.97
CA GLU A 3 -16.98 -5.04 -9.19
C GLU A 3 -17.13 -4.55 -10.64
N SER A 4 -17.15 -5.48 -11.60
CA SER A 4 -17.37 -5.18 -13.02
C SER A 4 -18.77 -4.63 -13.33
N GLU A 5 -19.81 -5.08 -12.63
CA GLU A 5 -21.18 -4.62 -12.86
C GLU A 5 -21.38 -3.22 -12.25
N ASN A 6 -20.84 -3.01 -11.04
CA ASN A 6 -20.81 -1.70 -10.40
C ASN A 6 -20.06 -0.68 -11.27
N CYS A 7 -18.97 -1.10 -11.93
CA CYS A 7 -18.23 -0.21 -12.79
C CYS A 7 -19.01 0.21 -14.05
N GLN A 8 -19.76 -0.69 -14.68
CA GLN A 8 -20.59 -0.32 -15.84
C GLN A 8 -21.72 0.65 -15.48
N LYS A 9 -22.28 0.55 -14.27
CA LYS A 9 -23.35 1.45 -13.82
C LYS A 9 -22.83 2.79 -13.32
N ASN A 10 -21.70 2.78 -12.60
CA ASN A 10 -21.24 3.93 -11.82
C ASN A 10 -19.89 4.50 -12.30
N TRP A 11 -19.39 4.14 -13.49
CA TRP A 11 -18.12 4.69 -14.02
C TRP A 11 -18.07 6.22 -14.04
N TRP A 12 -19.22 6.87 -14.30
CA TRP A 12 -19.33 8.33 -14.44
C TRP A 12 -19.07 9.06 -13.12
N THR A 13 -19.23 8.41 -11.96
CA THR A 13 -18.96 9.05 -10.65
C THR A 13 -17.48 9.28 -10.41
N ASN A 14 -16.59 8.46 -11.00
CA ASN A 14 -15.15 8.69 -10.95
C ASN A 14 -14.76 9.90 -11.79
N LEU A 15 -15.40 10.08 -12.95
CA LEU A 15 -15.13 11.20 -13.86
C LEU A 15 -15.58 12.54 -13.27
N LEU A 16 -16.75 12.55 -12.61
CA LEU A 16 -17.28 13.74 -11.93
C LEU A 16 -16.69 13.96 -10.53
N TYR A 17 -15.72 13.15 -10.10
CA TYR A 17 -15.17 13.16 -8.74
C TYR A 17 -16.26 13.08 -7.66
N ALA A 18 -17.41 12.45 -7.96
CA ALA A 18 -18.58 12.34 -7.09
C ALA A 18 -18.70 10.94 -6.47
N SER A 19 -17.62 10.15 -6.52
CA SER A 19 -17.61 8.77 -6.02
C SER A 19 -17.80 8.67 -4.51
N ASN A 20 -17.59 9.79 -3.82
CA ASN A 20 -17.85 9.98 -2.41
C ASN A 20 -19.32 9.76 -2.02
N LEU A 21 -20.26 10.11 -2.92
CA LEU A 21 -21.70 10.00 -2.69
C LEU A 21 -22.25 8.56 -2.82
N LEU A 22 -21.42 7.63 -3.31
CA LEU A 22 -21.77 6.22 -3.43
C LEU A 22 -21.21 5.43 -2.25
N ARG A 23 -21.96 4.44 -1.77
CA ARG A 23 -21.47 3.47 -0.78
C ARG A 23 -20.22 2.77 -1.30
N ILE A 24 -19.25 2.50 -0.41
CA ILE A 24 -17.96 1.85 -0.73
C ILE A 24 -18.14 0.53 -1.52
N ARG A 25 -19.22 -0.21 -1.27
CA ARG A 25 -19.53 -1.48 -1.96
C ARG A 25 -20.09 -1.33 -3.37
N GLU A 26 -20.45 -0.13 -3.80
CA GLU A 26 -21.07 0.18 -5.11
C GLU A 26 -20.13 0.98 -6.03
N GLN A 27 -18.94 1.30 -5.56
CA GLN A 27 -17.93 2.06 -6.31
C GLN A 27 -17.21 1.18 -7.33
N CYS A 28 -16.82 1.77 -8.47
CA CYS A 28 -15.99 1.11 -9.48
C CYS A 28 -14.52 0.97 -9.02
N ILE A 29 -13.98 1.99 -8.35
CA ILE A 29 -12.57 2.02 -7.91
C ILE A 29 -12.55 2.56 -6.48
N SER A 30 -12.20 1.74 -5.50
CA SER A 30 -12.21 2.18 -4.09
C SER A 30 -11.23 3.33 -3.79
N LEU A 31 -10.18 3.48 -4.61
CA LEU A 31 -9.21 4.58 -4.47
C LEU A 31 -9.76 5.94 -4.96
N SER A 32 -10.74 5.96 -5.87
CA SER A 32 -11.26 7.21 -6.46
C SER A 32 -12.03 8.06 -5.45
N TRP A 33 -12.60 7.42 -4.43
CA TRP A 33 -13.22 8.07 -3.27
C TRP A 33 -12.27 9.09 -2.61
N TYR A 34 -10.99 8.75 -2.47
CA TYR A 34 -10.02 9.61 -1.78
C TYR A 34 -9.70 10.87 -2.60
N LEU A 35 -9.49 10.68 -3.90
CA LEU A 35 -9.30 11.77 -4.86
C LEU A 35 -10.55 12.67 -4.96
N SER A 36 -11.75 12.08 -4.90
CA SER A 36 -13.06 12.78 -4.86
C SER A 36 -13.21 13.65 -3.62
N ASN A 37 -12.82 13.14 -2.45
CA ASN A 37 -12.92 13.85 -1.18
C ASN A 37 -11.95 15.04 -1.10
N ASP A 38 -10.72 14.86 -1.58
CA ASP A 38 -9.69 15.92 -1.60
C ASP A 38 -10.13 17.14 -2.43
N MET A 39 -10.92 16.90 -3.49
CA MET A 39 -11.50 17.97 -4.32
C MET A 39 -12.77 18.60 -3.72
N GLN A 40 -13.43 17.95 -2.76
CA GLN A 40 -14.74 18.37 -2.20
C GLN A 40 -14.68 18.78 -0.72
N ILE A 41 -13.47 19.10 -0.21
CA ILE A 41 -13.17 19.39 1.20
C ILE A 41 -14.08 20.44 1.87
N ASN A 42 -14.74 21.32 1.11
CA ASN A 42 -15.57 22.40 1.64
C ASN A 42 -17.09 22.11 1.70
N LEU A 43 -17.57 21.02 1.12
CA LEU A 43 -19.02 20.80 0.96
C LEU A 43 -19.62 19.86 2.02
N ASN A 44 -18.87 18.89 2.53
CA ASN A 44 -19.43 17.80 3.35
C ASN A 44 -18.66 17.60 4.67
N GLU A 45 -18.90 18.44 5.68
CA GLU A 45 -18.37 18.26 7.04
C GLU A 45 -18.88 16.95 7.71
N ALA A 46 -20.07 16.47 7.34
CA ALA A 46 -20.66 15.25 7.90
C ALA A 46 -20.00 13.96 7.37
N ASP A 47 -19.68 13.90 6.07
CA ASP A 47 -18.97 12.76 5.47
C ASP A 47 -17.51 12.68 5.96
N MET A 48 -16.91 13.82 6.30
CA MET A 48 -15.57 13.87 6.88
C MET A 48 -15.48 13.09 8.19
N ASN A 49 -16.50 13.10 9.06
CA ASN A 49 -16.42 12.40 10.35
C ASN A 49 -16.51 10.87 10.20
N ASP A 50 -17.40 10.37 9.34
CA ASP A 50 -17.56 8.94 9.07
C ASP A 50 -16.36 8.37 8.29
N PHE A 51 -15.81 9.17 7.37
CA PHE A 51 -14.54 8.88 6.69
C PHE A 51 -13.37 8.88 7.65
N MET A 52 -13.31 9.88 8.54
CA MET A 52 -12.29 9.93 9.56
C MET A 52 -12.40 8.68 10.41
N ASP A 53 -13.55 8.19 10.86
CA ASP A 53 -13.59 6.92 11.61
C ASP A 53 -13.12 5.70 10.77
N TYR A 54 -13.54 5.58 9.51
CA TYR A 54 -13.12 4.47 8.61
C TYR A 54 -11.63 4.53 8.19
N ILE A 55 -11.05 5.73 8.13
CA ILE A 55 -9.62 5.97 7.80
C ILE A 55 -8.75 6.15 9.05
N TYR A 56 -9.30 6.55 10.19
CA TYR A 56 -8.63 6.58 11.49
C TYR A 56 -8.51 5.17 12.03
N GLU A 57 -9.43 4.24 11.69
CA GLU A 57 -9.14 2.81 11.78
C GLU A 57 -7.94 2.41 10.88
N ALA A 58 -7.63 3.20 9.85
CA ALA A 58 -6.46 3.04 9.01
C ALA A 58 -5.26 3.90 9.45
N SER A 59 -5.25 4.56 10.63
CA SER A 59 -4.09 5.32 11.17
C SER A 59 -2.81 4.47 11.20
N TYR A 60 -2.96 3.15 11.41
CA TYR A 60 -1.88 2.18 11.41
C TYR A 60 -1.16 2.06 10.05
N ILE A 61 -1.81 2.44 8.94
CA ILE A 61 -1.25 2.30 7.58
C ILE A 61 -0.14 3.32 7.30
N ARG A 62 -0.15 4.47 7.99
CA ARG A 62 0.85 5.53 7.83
C ARG A 62 2.03 5.34 8.78
N ILE A 63 1.81 4.81 9.97
CA ILE A 63 2.89 4.65 10.98
C ILE A 63 3.96 3.65 10.50
N THR A 64 3.54 2.55 9.88
CA THR A 64 4.43 1.46 9.45
C THR A 64 5.53 1.89 8.46
N PRO A 65 5.22 2.54 7.31
CA PRO A 65 6.26 2.98 6.37
C PRO A 65 7.18 4.06 6.97
N TYR A 66 6.65 4.92 7.85
CA TYR A 66 7.44 5.96 8.51
C TYR A 66 8.47 5.35 9.48
N LEU A 67 8.07 4.40 10.33
CA LEU A 67 8.98 3.73 11.26
C LEU A 67 10.09 2.99 10.52
N ILE A 68 9.75 2.25 9.45
CA ILE A 68 10.74 1.53 8.64
C ILE A 68 11.71 2.54 7.99
N GLY A 69 11.19 3.64 7.44
CA GLY A 69 12.02 4.70 6.85
C GLY A 69 12.98 5.36 7.84
N VAL A 70 12.51 5.68 9.05
CA VAL A 70 13.35 6.28 10.12
C VAL A 70 14.43 5.29 10.57
N VAL A 71 14.08 4.01 10.76
CA VAL A 71 15.04 2.97 11.15
C VAL A 71 16.12 2.78 10.09
N VAL A 72 15.73 2.72 8.81
CA VAL A 72 16.65 2.55 7.68
C VAL A 72 17.53 3.78 7.51
N GLY A 73 16.95 4.99 7.61
CA GLY A 73 17.69 6.25 7.59
C GLY A 73 18.68 6.36 8.75
N TYR A 74 18.29 5.94 9.96
CA TYR A 74 19.18 5.86 11.11
C TYR A 74 20.34 4.87 10.88
N PHE A 75 20.03 3.70 10.32
CA PHE A 75 21.04 2.72 9.93
C PHE A 75 22.01 3.32 8.90
N LEU A 76 21.52 3.97 7.84
CA LEU A 76 22.36 4.60 6.82
C LEU A 76 23.30 5.66 7.42
N LEU A 77 22.79 6.50 8.32
CA LEU A 77 23.61 7.50 9.02
C LEU A 77 24.69 6.86 9.89
N ARG A 78 24.34 5.78 10.61
CA ARG A 78 25.27 5.05 11.46
C ARG A 78 26.31 4.26 10.66
N THR A 79 25.93 3.84 9.46
CA THR A 79 26.77 3.09 8.53
C THR A 79 27.69 4.00 7.69
N ARG A 80 27.47 5.33 7.69
CA ARG A 80 28.23 6.28 6.87
C ARG A 80 29.75 6.21 7.08
N ASN A 81 30.20 5.80 8.28
CA ASN A 81 31.62 5.68 8.63
C ASN A 81 32.14 4.23 8.64
N THR A 82 31.30 3.24 8.31
CA THR A 82 31.69 1.82 8.28
C THR A 82 31.27 1.20 6.94
N MET A 83 32.23 0.76 6.14
CA MET A 83 31.94 0.05 4.90
C MET A 83 31.35 -1.33 5.23
N ILE A 84 30.02 -1.46 5.16
CA ILE A 84 29.36 -2.76 5.32
C ILE A 84 29.63 -3.58 4.07
N VAL A 85 30.53 -4.54 4.19
CA VAL A 85 30.77 -5.55 3.16
C VAL A 85 29.68 -6.61 3.31
N LEU A 86 28.64 -6.53 2.48
CA LEU A 86 27.67 -7.62 2.42
C LEU A 86 28.31 -8.85 1.78
N LYS A 87 27.96 -10.01 2.31
CA LYS A 87 28.29 -11.28 1.67
C LYS A 87 27.65 -11.30 0.27
N LYS A 88 28.43 -11.67 -0.75
CA LYS A 88 28.01 -11.67 -2.18
C LYS A 88 26.67 -12.38 -2.46
N LYS A 89 26.25 -13.31 -1.60
CA LYS A 89 24.98 -14.06 -1.70
C LYS A 89 23.77 -13.33 -1.11
N VAL A 90 23.97 -12.36 -0.22
CA VAL A 90 22.88 -11.70 0.52
C VAL A 90 22.17 -10.66 -0.33
N ALA A 91 22.93 -9.92 -1.15
CA ALA A 91 22.36 -8.92 -2.06
C ALA A 91 21.34 -9.50 -3.07
N PRO A 92 21.65 -10.56 -3.83
CA PRO A 92 20.67 -11.14 -4.77
C PRO A 92 19.48 -11.80 -4.06
N VAL A 93 19.67 -12.37 -2.86
CA VAL A 93 18.56 -12.92 -2.07
C VAL A 93 17.58 -11.83 -1.67
N LEU A 94 18.06 -10.66 -1.24
CA LEU A 94 17.19 -9.53 -0.86
C LEU A 94 16.41 -8.96 -2.05
N TRP A 95 17.00 -8.97 -3.24
CA TRP A 95 16.29 -8.63 -4.48
C TRP A 95 15.19 -9.64 -4.83
N VAL A 96 15.50 -10.94 -4.79
CA VAL A 96 14.52 -12.00 -5.08
C VAL A 96 13.36 -11.96 -4.08
N VAL A 97 13.66 -11.77 -2.79
CA VAL A 97 12.64 -11.65 -1.74
C VAL A 97 11.75 -10.42 -1.97
N ALA A 98 12.32 -9.28 -2.37
CA ALA A 98 11.55 -8.07 -2.66
C ALA A 98 10.56 -8.27 -3.83
N PHE A 99 11.01 -8.87 -4.93
CA PHE A 99 10.14 -9.15 -6.08
C PHE A 99 9.10 -10.22 -5.77
N ALA A 100 9.46 -11.28 -5.05
CA ALA A 100 8.52 -12.32 -4.64
C ALA A 100 7.41 -11.76 -3.74
N MET A 101 7.77 -10.87 -2.81
CA MET A 101 6.80 -10.18 -1.95
C MET A 101 5.87 -9.25 -2.76
N ALA A 102 6.40 -8.48 -3.71
CA ALA A 102 5.58 -7.61 -4.56
C ALA A 102 4.59 -8.40 -5.42
N ILE A 103 5.05 -9.52 -6.00
CA ILE A 103 4.22 -10.44 -6.79
C ILE A 103 3.13 -11.04 -5.90
N ALA A 104 3.49 -11.57 -4.73
CA ALA A 104 2.51 -12.16 -3.81
C ALA A 104 1.39 -11.17 -3.46
N VAL A 105 1.70 -9.92 -3.14
CA VAL A 105 0.69 -8.89 -2.82
C VAL A 105 -0.28 -8.63 -3.97
N ILE A 106 0.18 -8.71 -5.22
CA ILE A 106 -0.67 -8.49 -6.39
C ILE A 106 -1.55 -9.71 -6.67
N PHE A 107 -1.02 -10.93 -6.51
CA PHE A 107 -1.74 -12.17 -6.86
C PHE A 107 -2.65 -12.70 -5.76
N ILE A 108 -2.45 -12.34 -4.50
CA ILE A 108 -3.32 -12.77 -3.38
C ILE A 108 -4.80 -12.35 -3.55
N PRO A 109 -5.16 -11.09 -3.91
CA PRO A 109 -6.57 -10.69 -4.09
C PRO A 109 -7.26 -11.31 -5.32
N TYR A 110 -6.50 -11.94 -6.24
CA TYR A 110 -7.05 -12.58 -7.44
C TYR A 110 -8.14 -13.63 -7.10
N ASN A 111 -7.97 -14.37 -6.01
CA ASN A 111 -8.94 -15.37 -5.57
C ASN A 111 -10.12 -14.74 -4.79
N TYR A 112 -9.94 -13.55 -4.20
CA TYR A 112 -10.99 -12.81 -3.52
C TYR A 112 -12.05 -12.30 -4.49
N GLN A 113 -11.61 -11.77 -5.64
CA GLN A 113 -12.50 -11.23 -6.67
C GLN A 113 -13.40 -12.29 -7.34
N ARG A 114 -13.10 -13.58 -7.16
CA ARG A 114 -13.96 -14.69 -7.61
C ARG A 114 -15.08 -15.08 -6.62
N GLY A 115 -15.28 -14.31 -5.55
CA GLY A 115 -16.41 -14.48 -4.63
C GLY A 115 -16.15 -15.43 -3.44
N GLN A 116 -14.88 -15.73 -3.13
CA GLN A 116 -14.52 -16.50 -1.93
C GLN A 116 -14.34 -15.55 -0.74
N TYR A 117 -15.06 -15.82 0.36
CA TYR A 117 -14.92 -15.06 1.60
C TYR A 117 -13.56 -15.32 2.24
N TRP A 118 -12.83 -14.26 2.56
CA TRP A 118 -11.58 -14.36 3.29
C TRP A 118 -11.83 -14.49 4.78
N THR A 119 -10.98 -15.27 5.43
CA THR A 119 -10.91 -15.29 6.89
C THR A 119 -10.31 -13.98 7.41
N GLU A 120 -10.71 -13.54 8.62
CA GLU A 120 -10.19 -12.29 9.24
C GLU A 120 -8.66 -12.28 9.31
N PHE A 121 -8.05 -13.44 9.54
CA PHE A 121 -6.60 -13.62 9.51
C PHE A 121 -5.98 -13.34 8.14
N GLN A 122 -6.62 -13.75 7.04
CA GLN A 122 -6.10 -13.49 5.69
C GLN A 122 -6.15 -12.00 5.33
N CYS A 123 -7.23 -11.31 5.70
CA CYS A 123 -7.36 -9.87 5.51
C CYS A 123 -6.31 -9.10 6.33
N ALA A 124 -6.17 -9.42 7.62
CA ALA A 124 -5.21 -8.77 8.51
C ALA A 124 -3.75 -8.97 8.04
N THR A 125 -3.44 -10.19 7.59
CA THR A 125 -2.12 -10.53 7.04
C THR A 125 -1.85 -9.77 5.75
N TYR A 126 -2.82 -9.68 4.84
CA TYR A 126 -2.66 -8.93 3.58
C TYR A 126 -2.38 -7.44 3.81
N TYR A 127 -3.18 -6.80 4.66
CA TYR A 127 -3.01 -5.38 4.97
C TYR A 127 -1.68 -5.08 5.67
N SER A 128 -1.20 -5.98 6.54
CA SER A 128 0.04 -5.79 7.29
C SER A 128 1.29 -6.11 6.46
N PHE A 129 1.35 -7.30 5.86
CA PHE A 129 2.56 -7.79 5.19
C PHE A 129 2.78 -7.16 3.83
N GLY A 130 1.73 -6.77 3.11
CA GLY A 130 1.90 -6.11 1.82
C GLY A 130 2.58 -4.76 1.94
N ARG A 131 2.27 -4.02 3.01
CA ARG A 131 2.86 -2.70 3.27
C ARG A 131 4.28 -2.81 3.81
N ILE A 132 4.53 -3.73 4.76
CA ILE A 132 5.88 -4.01 5.28
C ILE A 132 6.79 -4.47 4.14
N GLY A 133 6.30 -5.36 3.27
CA GLY A 133 7.04 -5.83 2.11
C GLY A 133 7.46 -4.71 1.16
N TRP A 134 6.54 -3.79 0.86
CA TRP A 134 6.82 -2.65 -0.01
C TRP A 134 7.82 -1.67 0.64
N SER A 135 7.66 -1.37 1.93
CA SER A 135 8.59 -0.51 2.67
C SER A 135 9.99 -1.14 2.80
N LEU A 136 10.09 -2.45 3.04
CA LEU A 136 11.37 -3.16 3.08
C LEU A 136 12.04 -3.23 1.70
N SER A 137 11.24 -3.37 0.63
CA SER A 137 11.76 -3.32 -0.74
C SER A 137 12.37 -1.95 -1.05
N LEU A 138 11.68 -0.86 -0.71
CA LEU A 138 12.22 0.49 -0.86
C LEU A 138 13.46 0.73 0.01
N ALA A 139 13.43 0.27 1.25
CA ALA A 139 14.56 0.36 2.16
C ALA A 139 15.82 -0.32 1.59
N TRP A 140 15.64 -1.51 1.01
CA TRP A 140 16.72 -2.23 0.34
C TRP A 140 17.23 -1.48 -0.89
N VAL A 141 16.35 -0.92 -1.72
CA VAL A 141 16.74 -0.12 -2.90
C VAL A 141 17.59 1.08 -2.50
N VAL A 142 17.16 1.85 -1.50
CA VAL A 142 17.91 3.02 -0.98
C VAL A 142 19.29 2.59 -0.47
N PHE A 143 19.34 1.49 0.27
CA PHE A 143 20.60 0.94 0.78
C PHE A 143 21.52 0.44 -0.34
N ALA A 144 20.97 -0.23 -1.36
CA ALA A 144 21.72 -0.75 -2.49
C ALA A 144 22.31 0.37 -3.36
N ILE A 145 21.56 1.45 -3.59
CA ILE A 145 22.06 2.63 -4.31
C ILE A 145 23.20 3.30 -3.53
N ASN A 146 23.05 3.47 -2.22
CA ASN A 146 24.08 4.11 -1.39
C ASN A 146 25.39 3.30 -1.29
N ASN A 147 25.31 1.97 -1.39
CA ASN A 147 26.46 1.09 -1.26
C ASN A 147 27.00 0.55 -2.60
N GLY A 148 26.47 1.02 -3.75
CA GLY A 148 26.93 0.59 -5.07
C GLY A 148 26.58 -0.86 -5.43
N TYR A 149 25.56 -1.45 -4.78
CA TYR A 149 25.04 -2.79 -5.08
C TYR A 149 23.84 -2.76 -6.05
N GLY A 150 23.50 -1.60 -6.61
CA GLY A 150 22.62 -1.50 -7.77
C GLY A 150 23.35 -2.11 -8.96
N GLY A 151 22.83 -3.22 -9.49
CA GLY A 151 23.56 -4.11 -10.40
C GLY A 151 24.36 -3.39 -11.49
N GLY A 152 25.62 -3.82 -11.64
CA GLY A 152 26.42 -3.62 -12.85
C GLY A 152 26.23 -4.77 -13.82
#